data_AF-A0A967WIZ7-F1
#
_entry.id   AF-A0A967WIZ7-F1
#
_cell.length_a   1.000
_cell.length_b   1.000
_cell.length_c   1.000
_cell.angle_alpha   90.00
_cell.angle_beta   90.00
_cell.angle_gamma   90.00
#
_symmetry.space_group_name_H-M   'P 1'
#
loop_
_entity.id
_entity.type
_entity.pdbx_description
1 polymer ?
#
loop_
_entity_poly.entity_id
_entity_poly.type
_entity_poly.pdbx_seq_one_letter_code
_entity_poly.pdbx_strand_id
1 'polypeptide(L)'
;MPGDEDLIEQAIAGIQALNEKYGTDSAGPFYLFHRERQWNPAEELWMGWERKRGKLADLNKLLMGDVPTYFSVQEGNLEILPQIKYVITLDADTVLPLGGARRLVATLAHPLNRAEFDPESDKVVSGYTVLQPRLDIWPTSANRSVFTRVFAGDTGLDLYTRAVSDVYQDLFGEGSYAGKGIYDVAAFERSLAGRVPQNALLSHDLFEGIHGRAGLCTDVTLFEDYPSHYLAYALRQHRWIRGDWQLLPWLLPKVPSADGTKIPNDL
;
A
#
# COMPACT_ATOMS: atom_id res chain seq x y z
N MET A 1 23.61 -4.64 12.60
CA MET A 1 24.15 -5.98 12.90
C MET A 1 25.36 -6.22 12.02
N PRO A 2 26.29 -7.11 12.41
CA PRO A 2 27.42 -7.45 11.55
C PRO A 2 26.95 -7.88 10.15
N GLY A 3 27.52 -7.31 9.09
CA GLY A 3 27.17 -7.59 7.69
C GLY A 3 25.98 -6.80 7.13
N ASP A 4 25.28 -5.98 7.92
CA ASP A 4 24.23 -5.10 7.37
C ASP A 4 24.83 -4.03 6.44
N GLU A 5 25.98 -3.47 6.81
CA GLU A 5 26.66 -2.42 6.05
C GLU A 5 27.02 -2.91 4.64
N ASP A 6 27.64 -4.10 4.53
CA ASP A 6 27.96 -4.73 3.24
C ASP A 6 26.72 -4.91 2.34
N LEU A 7 25.57 -5.31 2.93
CA LEU A 7 24.32 -5.50 2.19
C LEU A 7 23.71 -4.16 1.74
N ILE A 8 23.82 -3.13 2.57
CA ILE A 8 23.37 -1.78 2.26
C ILE A 8 24.23 -1.19 1.14
N GLU A 9 25.55 -1.31 1.23
CA GLU A 9 26.48 -0.90 0.17
C GLU A 9 26.20 -1.61 -1.15
N GLN A 10 25.93 -2.92 -1.10
CA GLN A 10 25.55 -3.68 -2.29
C GLN A 10 24.23 -3.16 -2.90
N ALA A 11 23.24 -2.81 -2.07
CA ALA A 11 21.98 -2.25 -2.55
C ALA A 11 22.17 -0.86 -3.18
N ILE A 12 22.98 0.01 -2.55
CA ILE A 12 23.35 1.32 -3.08
C ILE A 12 24.02 1.18 -4.45
N ALA A 13 25.07 0.35 -4.54
CA ALA A 13 25.78 0.11 -5.80
C ALA A 13 24.86 -0.44 -6.90
N GLY A 14 23.90 -1.30 -6.53
CA GLY A 14 22.88 -1.79 -7.45
C GLY A 14 21.97 -0.70 -8.01
N ILE A 15 21.50 0.22 -7.17
CA ILE A 15 20.69 1.37 -7.62
C ILE A 15 21.50 2.32 -8.51
N GLN A 16 22.75 2.59 -8.13
CA GLN A 16 23.65 3.43 -8.93
C GLN A 16 23.87 2.83 -10.32
N ALA A 17 24.19 1.53 -10.40
CA ALA A 17 24.35 0.84 -11.69
C ALA A 17 23.06 0.84 -12.55
N LEU A 18 21.89 0.72 -11.92
CA LEU A 18 20.61 0.82 -12.62
C LEU A 18 20.37 2.24 -13.17
N ASN A 19 20.68 3.26 -12.37
CA ASN A 19 20.55 4.66 -12.76
C ASN A 19 21.55 5.06 -13.84
N GLU A 20 22.78 4.55 -13.81
CA GLU A 20 23.77 4.69 -14.89
C GLU A 20 23.30 4.05 -16.19
N LYS A 21 22.68 2.87 -16.12
CA LYS A 21 22.23 2.11 -17.29
C LYS A 21 20.98 2.68 -17.95
N TYR A 22 20.02 3.15 -17.14
CA TYR A 22 18.68 3.52 -17.62
C TYR A 22 18.35 5.01 -17.46
N GLY A 23 19.23 5.82 -16.85
CA GLY A 23 19.07 7.26 -16.75
C GLY A 23 19.37 7.98 -18.06
N THR A 24 18.66 9.08 -18.31
CA THR A 24 18.83 9.87 -19.54
C THR A 24 19.55 11.20 -19.31
N ASP A 25 19.44 11.83 -18.11
CA ASP A 25 20.00 13.16 -17.83
C ASP A 25 20.37 13.35 -16.34
N SER A 26 21.50 12.76 -15.89
CA SER A 26 22.05 12.86 -14.51
C SER A 26 21.16 12.38 -13.35
N ALA A 27 19.92 11.97 -13.63
CA ALA A 27 19.03 11.31 -12.70
C ALA A 27 18.43 10.07 -13.36
N GLY A 28 18.50 8.93 -12.67
CA GLY A 28 17.82 7.71 -13.06
C GLY A 28 16.54 7.48 -12.25
N PRO A 29 15.64 6.59 -12.70
CA PRO A 29 14.32 6.40 -12.09
C PRO A 29 14.35 5.48 -10.85
N PHE A 30 15.51 4.96 -10.46
CA PHE A 30 15.64 4.01 -9.36
C PHE A 30 16.06 4.71 -8.07
N TYR A 31 15.39 4.32 -6.98
CA TYR A 31 15.56 4.90 -5.67
C TYR A 31 15.72 3.79 -4.64
N LEU A 32 16.51 4.04 -3.60
CA LEU A 32 16.55 3.22 -2.40
C LEU A 32 16.33 4.09 -1.18
N PHE A 33 15.37 3.66 -0.36
CA PHE A 33 15.08 4.25 0.94
C PHE A 33 15.18 3.14 1.99
N HIS A 34 16.32 3.10 2.70
CA HIS A 34 16.56 2.14 3.75
C HIS A 34 16.28 2.75 5.11
N ARG A 35 15.60 2.00 5.99
CA ARG A 35 15.21 2.44 7.32
C ARG A 35 16.03 1.70 8.36
N GLU A 36 16.46 2.42 9.39
CA GLU A 36 17.09 1.80 10.54
C GLU A 36 16.11 0.95 11.35
N ARG A 37 16.66 -0.10 12.00
CA ARG A 37 15.89 -0.90 12.94
C ARG A 37 15.82 -0.19 14.28
N GLN A 38 14.65 -0.19 14.88
CA GLN A 38 14.37 0.31 16.21
C GLN A 38 13.85 -0.83 17.08
N TRP A 39 14.08 -0.73 18.40
CA TRP A 39 13.51 -1.66 19.34
C TRP A 39 12.00 -1.46 19.40
N ASN A 40 11.23 -2.49 19.05
CA ASN A 40 9.80 -2.51 19.23
C ASN A 40 9.46 -3.26 20.53
N PRO A 41 9.01 -2.57 21.60
CA PRO A 41 8.73 -3.22 22.87
C PRO A 41 7.48 -4.12 22.83
N ALA A 42 6.54 -3.89 21.90
CA ALA A 42 5.33 -4.70 21.80
C ALA A 42 5.57 -6.05 21.09
N GLU A 43 6.59 -6.11 20.23
CA GLU A 43 6.97 -7.33 19.49
C GLU A 43 8.31 -7.90 19.98
N GLU A 44 8.95 -7.26 20.97
CA GLU A 44 10.23 -7.64 21.60
C GLU A 44 11.36 -7.92 20.61
N LEU A 45 11.45 -7.13 19.54
CA LEU A 45 12.44 -7.32 18.49
C LEU A 45 12.89 -6.00 17.83
N TRP A 46 14.05 -6.04 17.18
CA TRP A 46 14.58 -4.94 16.38
C TRP A 46 14.01 -4.98 14.96
N MET A 47 13.22 -3.98 14.58
CA MET A 47 12.59 -3.85 13.26
C MET A 47 12.45 -2.39 12.84
N GLY A 48 12.20 -2.12 11.55
CA GLY A 48 11.82 -0.76 11.13
C GLY A 48 10.57 -0.27 11.89
N TRP A 49 10.44 1.05 12.08
CA TRP A 49 9.27 1.63 12.76
C TRP A 49 7.98 1.23 12.02
N GLU A 50 7.15 0.46 12.71
CA GLU A 50 6.03 -0.26 12.09
C GLU A 50 6.39 -1.12 10.87
N ARG A 51 5.39 -1.87 10.36
CA ARG A 51 5.56 -2.78 9.22
C ARG A 51 5.39 -2.04 7.88
N LYS A 52 4.43 -2.45 7.05
CA LYS A 52 4.19 -1.86 5.73
C LYS A 52 3.66 -0.41 5.85
N ARG A 53 2.75 -0.16 6.81
CA ARG A 53 2.22 1.18 7.11
C ARG A 53 3.31 2.21 7.38
N GLY A 54 4.23 1.94 8.31
CA GLY A 54 5.32 2.88 8.63
C GLY A 54 6.28 3.15 7.47
N LYS A 55 6.48 2.19 6.55
CA LYS A 55 7.25 2.43 5.33
C LYS A 55 6.57 3.45 4.42
N LEU A 56 5.25 3.34 4.26
CA LEU A 56 4.46 4.27 3.44
C LEU A 56 4.35 5.64 4.11
N ALA A 57 4.12 5.69 5.43
CA ALA A 57 4.06 6.94 6.18
C ALA A 57 5.39 7.72 6.13
N ASP A 58 6.53 7.05 6.29
CA ASP A 58 7.83 7.71 6.14
C ASP A 58 8.10 8.16 4.71
N LEU A 59 7.71 7.35 3.72
CA LEU A 59 7.82 7.73 2.30
C LEU A 59 6.97 8.98 2.04
N ASN A 60 5.73 9.01 2.49
CA ASN A 60 4.83 10.13 2.25
C ASN A 60 5.33 11.41 2.93
N LYS A 61 5.84 11.33 4.17
CA LYS A 61 6.53 12.46 4.82
C LYS A 61 7.70 12.98 3.99
N LEU A 62 8.55 12.08 3.49
CA LEU A 62 9.66 12.44 2.62
C LEU A 62 9.19 13.15 1.33
N LEU A 63 8.14 12.63 0.69
CA LEU A 63 7.55 13.21 -0.51
C LEU A 63 6.87 14.57 -0.25
N MET A 64 6.33 14.80 0.94
CA MET A 64 5.74 16.08 1.33
C MET A 64 6.78 17.11 1.81
N GLY A 65 8.05 16.71 1.95
CA GLY A 65 9.12 17.55 2.49
C GLY A 65 9.12 17.64 4.03
N ASP A 66 8.36 16.80 4.70
CA ASP A 66 8.29 16.72 6.16
C ASP A 66 9.45 15.86 6.70
N VAL A 67 10.48 16.53 7.21
CA VAL A 67 11.66 15.90 7.83
C VAL A 67 11.69 16.19 9.34
N PRO A 68 12.23 15.28 10.17
CA PRO A 68 12.98 14.07 9.85
C PRO A 68 12.10 12.83 9.55
N THR A 69 12.64 11.91 8.74
CA THR A 69 12.11 10.56 8.49
C THR A 69 13.05 9.49 9.06
N TYR A 70 12.61 8.22 9.15
CA TYR A 70 13.46 7.13 9.62
C TYR A 70 14.36 6.51 8.54
N PHE A 71 14.50 7.15 7.37
CA PHE A 71 15.39 6.68 6.32
C PHE A 71 16.84 7.08 6.62
N SER A 72 17.67 6.11 6.97
CA SER A 72 19.10 6.29 7.23
C SER A 72 19.94 6.29 5.96
N VAL A 73 19.48 5.62 4.91
CA VAL A 73 20.10 5.67 3.57
C VAL A 73 19.05 6.06 2.55
N GLN A 74 19.40 7.04 1.74
CA GLN A 74 18.60 7.55 0.63
C GLN A 74 19.50 7.66 -0.59
N GLU A 75 19.16 6.97 -1.67
CA GLU A 75 19.91 6.96 -2.93
C GLU A 75 18.97 7.26 -4.10
N GLY A 76 19.47 8.01 -5.09
CA GLY A 76 18.70 8.59 -6.20
C GLY A 76 18.58 10.12 -6.15
N ASN A 77 17.93 10.72 -7.16
CA ASN A 77 17.75 12.17 -7.21
C ASN A 77 16.60 12.63 -6.30
N LEU A 78 16.93 13.11 -5.10
CA LEU A 78 15.95 13.51 -4.09
C LEU A 78 15.21 14.83 -4.43
N GLU A 79 15.73 15.65 -5.35
CA GLU A 79 15.14 16.95 -5.69
C GLU A 79 13.76 16.85 -6.35
N ILE A 80 13.47 15.71 -6.99
CA ILE A 80 12.16 15.47 -7.63
C ILE A 80 11.09 15.04 -6.63
N LEU A 81 11.47 14.56 -5.44
CA LEU A 81 10.52 13.95 -4.49
C LEU A 81 9.35 14.88 -4.12
N PRO A 82 9.57 16.18 -3.82
CA PRO A 82 8.47 17.12 -3.53
C PRO A 82 7.48 17.35 -4.69
N GLN A 83 7.85 16.94 -5.91
CA GLN A 83 7.02 17.07 -7.11
C GLN A 83 6.13 15.84 -7.34
N ILE A 84 6.37 14.74 -6.61
CA ILE A 84 5.62 13.50 -6.75
C ILE A 84 4.27 13.64 -6.05
N LYS A 85 3.19 13.56 -6.84
CA LYS A 85 1.80 13.65 -6.33
C LYS A 85 1.16 12.30 -6.08
N TYR A 86 1.54 11.30 -6.86
CA TYR A 86 0.92 9.98 -6.85
C TYR A 86 1.95 8.90 -6.60
N VAL A 87 1.60 7.93 -5.77
CA VAL A 87 2.41 6.75 -5.51
C VAL A 87 1.62 5.50 -5.88
N ILE A 88 2.28 4.57 -6.58
CA ILE A 88 1.74 3.23 -6.83
C ILE A 88 2.48 2.24 -5.94
N THR A 89 1.75 1.48 -5.12
CA THR A 89 2.30 0.46 -4.25
C THR A 89 2.18 -0.92 -4.89
N LEU A 90 3.31 -1.62 -4.97
CA LEU A 90 3.40 -2.99 -5.47
C LEU A 90 4.27 -3.81 -4.51
N ASP A 91 3.89 -5.07 -4.29
CA ASP A 91 4.77 -6.01 -3.60
C ASP A 91 5.76 -6.62 -4.62
N ALA A 92 6.85 -7.22 -4.15
CA ALA A 92 7.91 -7.76 -5.00
C ALA A 92 7.44 -8.88 -5.97
N ASP A 93 6.34 -9.54 -5.65
CA ASP A 93 5.70 -10.58 -6.45
C ASP A 93 4.52 -10.07 -7.32
N THR A 94 4.29 -8.75 -7.32
CA THR A 94 3.18 -8.14 -8.04
C THR A 94 3.63 -7.62 -9.39
N VAL A 95 2.93 -8.03 -10.46
CA VAL A 95 3.20 -7.57 -11.82
C VAL A 95 2.18 -6.49 -12.21
N LEU A 96 2.69 -5.31 -12.57
CA LEU A 96 1.93 -4.22 -13.17
C LEU A 96 2.11 -4.24 -14.70
N PRO A 97 1.07 -4.55 -15.49
CA PRO A 97 1.15 -4.55 -16.94
C PRO A 97 1.49 -3.16 -17.52
N LEU A 98 2.12 -3.17 -18.69
CA LEU A 98 2.46 -1.95 -19.43
C LEU A 98 1.20 -1.08 -19.65
N GLY A 99 1.31 0.22 -19.37
CA GLY A 99 0.21 1.18 -19.47
C GLY A 99 -0.74 1.21 -18.27
N GLY A 100 -0.69 0.21 -17.37
CA GLY A 100 -1.50 0.20 -16.15
C GLY A 100 -1.22 1.39 -15.24
N ALA A 101 0.05 1.73 -15.00
CA ALA A 101 0.44 2.90 -14.21
C ALA A 101 -0.18 4.20 -14.75
N ARG A 102 -0.08 4.42 -16.07
CA ARG A 102 -0.63 5.61 -16.73
C ARG A 102 -2.14 5.69 -16.58
N ARG A 103 -2.84 4.55 -16.72
CA ARG A 103 -4.30 4.50 -16.54
C ARG A 103 -4.70 4.80 -15.10
N LEU A 104 -4.02 4.21 -14.12
CA LEU A 104 -4.25 4.51 -12.70
C LEU A 104 -4.06 5.99 -12.39
N VAL A 105 -2.95 6.59 -12.85
CA VAL A 105 -2.69 8.03 -12.70
C VAL A 105 -3.79 8.86 -13.37
N ALA A 106 -4.17 8.53 -14.61
CA ALA A 106 -5.20 9.26 -15.33
C ALA A 106 -6.58 9.16 -14.65
N THR A 107 -6.94 7.99 -14.15
CA THR A 107 -8.19 7.76 -13.44
C THR A 107 -8.22 8.57 -12.15
N LEU A 108 -7.17 8.50 -11.32
CA LEU A 108 -7.14 9.24 -10.04
C LEU A 108 -7.06 10.76 -10.25
N ALA A 109 -6.33 11.22 -11.27
CA ALA A 109 -6.21 12.64 -11.60
C ALA A 109 -7.49 13.22 -12.23
N HIS A 110 -8.47 12.38 -12.61
CA HIS A 110 -9.72 12.85 -13.21
C HIS A 110 -10.48 13.73 -12.21
N PRO A 111 -11.02 14.90 -12.60
CA PRO A 111 -11.67 15.82 -11.67
C PRO A 111 -12.79 15.19 -10.82
N LEU A 112 -13.57 14.26 -11.39
CA LEU A 112 -14.63 13.55 -10.68
C LEU A 112 -14.12 12.56 -9.61
N ASN A 113 -12.85 12.17 -9.68
CA ASN A 113 -12.22 11.26 -8.72
C ASN A 113 -11.33 12.01 -7.72
N ARG A 114 -11.17 13.33 -7.84
CA ARG A 114 -10.37 14.11 -6.92
C ARG A 114 -11.05 14.15 -5.55
N ALA A 115 -10.34 13.72 -4.51
CA ALA A 115 -10.86 13.73 -3.15
C ALA A 115 -11.27 15.14 -2.69
N GLU A 116 -12.50 15.26 -2.21
CA GLU A 116 -13.01 16.46 -1.53
C GLU A 116 -13.21 16.13 -0.05
N PHE A 117 -12.72 17.02 0.82
CA PHE A 117 -12.77 16.85 2.26
C PHE A 117 -13.80 17.79 2.86
N ASP A 118 -14.58 17.26 3.80
CA ASP A 118 -15.40 18.07 4.67
C ASP A 118 -14.52 18.96 5.57
N PRO A 119 -14.75 20.29 5.61
CA PRO A 119 -13.89 21.22 6.34
C PRO A 119 -14.00 21.10 7.87
N GLU A 120 -15.05 20.47 8.40
CA GLU A 120 -15.24 20.33 9.86
C GLU A 120 -14.71 18.99 10.39
N SER A 121 -14.93 17.90 9.65
CA SER A 121 -14.61 16.54 10.07
C SER A 121 -13.35 15.94 9.44
N ASP A 122 -12.75 16.61 8.44
CA ASP A 122 -11.64 16.08 7.63
C ASP A 122 -11.95 14.73 6.96
N LYS A 123 -13.23 14.38 6.83
CA LYS A 123 -13.68 13.17 6.13
C LYS A 123 -13.72 13.41 4.62
N VAL A 124 -13.37 12.39 3.84
CA VAL A 124 -13.52 12.43 2.38
C VAL A 124 -15.01 12.25 2.04
N VAL A 125 -15.63 13.27 1.45
CA VAL A 125 -17.06 13.29 1.12
C VAL A 125 -17.34 12.97 -0.34
N SER A 126 -16.37 13.20 -1.22
CA SER A 126 -16.47 12.89 -2.65
C SER A 126 -15.07 12.59 -3.22
N GLY A 127 -15.01 11.96 -4.40
CA GLY A 127 -13.76 11.47 -4.99
C GLY A 127 -13.04 10.41 -4.15
N TYR A 128 -11.78 10.13 -4.47
CA TYR A 128 -11.02 9.02 -3.91
C TYR A 128 -9.61 9.47 -3.58
N THR A 129 -9.09 9.08 -2.41
CA THR A 129 -7.65 9.31 -2.12
C THR A 129 -6.79 8.17 -2.62
N VAL A 130 -7.35 6.97 -2.73
CA VAL A 130 -6.69 5.73 -3.18
C VAL A 130 -7.59 4.97 -4.14
N LEU A 131 -7.01 4.42 -5.21
CA LEU A 131 -7.68 3.48 -6.11
C LEU A 131 -7.04 2.10 -6.01
N GLN A 132 -7.89 1.10 -5.73
CA GLN A 132 -7.57 -0.31 -5.78
C GLN A 132 -7.80 -0.83 -7.20
N PRO A 133 -6.77 -1.32 -7.91
CA PRO A 133 -6.95 -2.03 -9.17
C PRO A 133 -7.49 -3.45 -8.91
N ARG A 134 -8.03 -4.09 -9.94
CA ARG A 134 -8.39 -5.50 -9.88
C ARG A 134 -7.12 -6.34 -9.62
N LEU A 135 -7.20 -7.27 -8.68
CA LEU A 135 -6.17 -8.28 -8.45
C LEU A 135 -6.57 -9.59 -9.15
N ASP A 136 -5.60 -10.23 -9.80
CA ASP A 136 -5.77 -11.54 -10.43
C ASP A 136 -4.55 -12.44 -10.14
N ILE A 137 -4.74 -13.75 -10.22
CA ILE A 137 -3.66 -14.72 -9.95
C ILE A 137 -2.88 -14.97 -11.24
N TRP A 138 -1.56 -14.97 -11.14
CA TRP A 138 -0.72 -15.29 -12.28
C TRP A 138 -0.98 -16.72 -12.77
N PRO A 139 -1.33 -16.95 -14.06
CA PRO A 139 -1.78 -18.25 -14.54
C PRO A 139 -0.78 -19.39 -14.32
N THR A 140 0.52 -19.09 -14.36
CA THR A 140 1.56 -20.09 -14.11
C THR A 140 1.63 -20.52 -12.66
N SER A 141 1.23 -19.67 -11.73
CA SER A 141 1.30 -19.92 -10.28
C SER A 141 0.12 -20.75 -9.79
N ALA A 142 -1.04 -20.59 -10.41
CA ALA A 142 -2.21 -21.44 -10.21
C ALA A 142 -1.97 -22.94 -10.51
N ASN A 143 -1.05 -23.27 -11.43
CA ASN A 143 -0.80 -24.64 -11.88
C ASN A 143 0.43 -25.31 -11.24
N ARG A 144 1.14 -24.65 -10.32
CA ARG A 144 2.41 -25.16 -9.75
C ARG A 144 2.25 -26.40 -8.87
N SER A 145 1.13 -26.60 -8.18
CA SER A 145 0.94 -27.77 -7.30
C SER A 145 -0.50 -28.29 -7.30
N VAL A 146 -0.70 -29.51 -6.76
CA VAL A 146 -2.05 -30.06 -6.52
C VAL A 146 -2.86 -29.12 -5.64
N PHE A 147 -2.20 -28.51 -4.64
CA PHE A 147 -2.84 -27.55 -3.75
C PHE A 147 -3.33 -26.32 -4.54
N THR A 148 -2.47 -25.69 -5.36
CA THR A 148 -2.89 -24.50 -6.13
C THR A 148 -3.99 -24.83 -7.13
N ARG A 149 -3.95 -26.00 -7.79
CA ARG A 149 -5.00 -26.42 -8.73
C ARG A 149 -6.38 -26.58 -8.11
N VAL A 150 -6.45 -26.93 -6.82
CA VAL A 150 -7.73 -27.11 -6.11
C VAL A 150 -8.17 -25.82 -5.41
N PHE A 151 -7.22 -25.05 -4.86
CA PHE A 151 -7.52 -23.92 -3.98
C PHE A 151 -7.40 -22.54 -4.62
N ALA A 152 -6.80 -22.39 -5.81
CA ALA A 152 -6.68 -21.10 -6.47
C ALA A 152 -7.96 -20.65 -7.23
N GLY A 153 -8.99 -21.51 -7.31
CA GLY A 153 -10.27 -21.20 -7.95
C GLY A 153 -10.22 -21.25 -9.48
N ASP A 154 -11.18 -20.56 -10.13
CA ASP A 154 -11.20 -20.38 -11.58
C ASP A 154 -10.01 -19.51 -12.01
N THR A 155 -9.03 -20.16 -12.63
CA THR A 155 -7.67 -19.62 -12.89
C THR A 155 -7.41 -19.42 -14.38
N GLY A 156 -8.48 -19.39 -15.18
CA GLY A 156 -8.44 -18.89 -16.55
C GLY A 156 -8.50 -17.38 -16.51
N LEU A 157 -7.69 -16.70 -17.34
CA LEU A 157 -7.92 -15.30 -17.70
C LEU A 157 -9.39 -15.19 -18.11
N ASP A 158 -10.22 -14.63 -17.24
CA ASP A 158 -11.62 -14.43 -17.54
C ASP A 158 -11.74 -13.27 -18.53
N LEU A 159 -11.52 -13.60 -19.80
CA LEU A 159 -11.53 -12.67 -20.92
C LEU A 159 -12.96 -12.23 -21.29
N TYR A 160 -14.00 -12.86 -20.71
CA TYR A 160 -15.39 -12.70 -21.16
C TYR A 160 -16.39 -12.25 -20.10
N THR A 161 -16.11 -12.34 -18.80
CA THR A 161 -17.06 -11.96 -17.72
C THR A 161 -16.63 -10.66 -17.03
N ARG A 162 -16.71 -9.54 -17.76
CA ARG A 162 -16.28 -8.20 -17.31
C ARG A 162 -17.34 -7.43 -16.52
N ALA A 163 -17.90 -8.05 -15.51
CA ALA A 163 -18.62 -7.34 -14.45
C ALA A 163 -18.20 -7.95 -13.12
N VAL A 164 -16.96 -7.65 -12.68
CA VAL A 164 -16.63 -7.76 -11.27
C VAL A 164 -17.35 -6.59 -10.60
N SER A 165 -18.66 -6.76 -10.40
CA SER A 165 -19.46 -5.92 -9.52
C SER A 165 -18.86 -6.10 -8.14
N ASP A 166 -18.27 -5.03 -7.62
CA ASP A 166 -17.92 -4.98 -6.22
C ASP A 166 -19.11 -4.37 -5.51
N VAL A 167 -19.77 -5.19 -4.69
CA VAL A 167 -21.00 -4.82 -4.00
C VAL A 167 -20.79 -3.55 -3.15
N TYR A 168 -19.58 -3.35 -2.60
CA TYR A 168 -19.29 -2.15 -1.83
C TYR A 168 -19.20 -0.93 -2.74
N GLN A 169 -18.48 -1.03 -3.84
CA GLN A 169 -18.33 0.08 -4.79
C GLN A 169 -19.68 0.43 -5.44
N ASP A 170 -20.48 -0.55 -5.80
CA ASP A 170 -21.74 -0.35 -6.51
C ASP A 170 -22.85 0.18 -5.58
N LEU A 171 -22.87 -0.21 -4.31
CA LEU A 171 -23.90 0.23 -3.35
C LEU A 171 -23.50 1.49 -2.55
N PHE A 172 -22.24 1.59 -2.14
CA PHE A 172 -21.75 2.65 -1.25
C PHE A 172 -20.81 3.63 -1.94
N GLY A 173 -20.36 3.32 -3.16
CA GLY A 173 -19.42 4.16 -3.90
C GLY A 173 -17.97 4.00 -3.42
N GLU A 174 -17.66 2.96 -2.65
CA GLU A 174 -16.36 2.70 -2.01
C GLU A 174 -15.93 1.24 -2.19
N GLY A 175 -14.69 1.01 -2.58
CA GLY A 175 -14.10 -0.33 -2.73
C GLY A 175 -13.31 -0.78 -1.50
N SER A 176 -12.96 -2.06 -1.46
CA SER A 176 -12.07 -2.61 -0.44
C SER A 176 -10.61 -2.47 -0.85
N TYR A 177 -9.79 -1.77 -0.06
CA TYR A 177 -8.37 -1.61 -0.34
C TYR A 177 -7.57 -2.80 0.22
N ALA A 178 -6.74 -3.40 -0.64
CA ALA A 178 -5.92 -4.57 -0.35
C ALA A 178 -4.42 -4.26 -0.31
N GLY A 179 -4.06 -2.98 -0.09
CA GLY A 179 -2.67 -2.57 0.12
C GLY A 179 -1.83 -2.42 -1.14
N LYS A 180 -2.46 -2.48 -2.31
CA LYS A 180 -1.85 -2.33 -3.63
C LYS A 180 -2.72 -1.45 -4.49
N GLY A 181 -2.16 -0.36 -4.97
CA GLY A 181 -2.91 0.56 -5.79
C GLY A 181 -2.20 1.88 -5.95
N ILE A 182 -2.93 2.88 -6.43
CA ILE A 182 -2.43 4.24 -6.56
C ILE A 182 -3.09 5.14 -5.52
N TYR A 183 -2.35 6.05 -4.91
CA TYR A 183 -2.93 7.07 -4.04
C TYR A 183 -2.34 8.45 -4.31
N ASP A 184 -3.12 9.49 -4.00
CA ASP A 184 -2.67 10.89 -3.92
C ASP A 184 -2.03 11.10 -2.55
N VAL A 185 -0.75 11.43 -2.53
CA VAL A 185 0.07 11.46 -1.30
C VAL A 185 -0.54 12.39 -0.25
N ALA A 186 -0.88 13.62 -0.65
CA ALA A 186 -1.37 14.63 0.27
C ALA A 186 -2.78 14.31 0.77
N ALA A 187 -3.67 13.87 -0.14
CA ALA A 187 -5.03 13.52 0.24
C ALA A 187 -5.07 12.26 1.13
N PHE A 188 -4.28 11.24 0.78
CA PHE A 188 -4.20 10.00 1.55
C PHE A 188 -3.66 10.25 2.96
N GLU A 189 -2.56 11.00 3.11
CA GLU A 189 -2.03 11.37 4.43
C GLU A 189 -3.01 12.20 5.26
N ARG A 190 -3.69 13.18 4.64
CA ARG A 190 -4.72 13.97 5.32
C ARG A 190 -5.83 13.08 5.88
N SER A 191 -6.28 12.08 5.13
CA SER A 191 -7.36 11.17 5.56
C SER A 191 -6.98 10.28 6.76
N LEU A 192 -5.68 10.01 6.95
CA LEU A 192 -5.16 9.12 7.99
C LEU A 192 -4.54 9.85 9.17
N ALA A 193 -4.36 11.16 9.07
CA ALA A 193 -3.70 11.99 10.07
C ALA A 193 -4.37 11.82 11.45
N GLY A 194 -3.57 11.42 12.44
CA GLY A 194 -4.03 11.28 13.83
C GLY A 194 -4.97 10.08 14.11
N ARG A 195 -5.28 9.25 13.12
CA ARG A 195 -6.34 8.22 13.23
C ARG A 195 -5.92 6.94 13.96
N VAL A 196 -4.62 6.62 14.00
CA VAL A 196 -4.13 5.29 14.42
C VAL A 196 -3.03 5.41 15.45
N PRO A 197 -3.17 4.77 16.64
CA PRO A 197 -2.07 4.64 17.60
C PRO A 197 -0.88 3.90 16.99
N GLN A 198 0.32 4.27 17.43
CA GLN A 198 1.53 3.57 16.97
C GLN A 198 1.48 2.08 17.32
N ASN A 199 1.94 1.23 16.39
CA ASN A 199 1.99 -0.23 16.55
C ASN A 199 0.64 -0.94 16.81
N ALA A 200 -0.50 -0.28 16.53
CA ALA A 200 -1.83 -0.87 16.77
C ALA A 200 -2.28 -1.83 15.66
N LEU A 201 -1.95 -1.53 14.40
CA LEU A 201 -2.48 -2.24 13.23
C LEU A 201 -1.41 -3.07 12.50
N LEU A 202 -1.67 -4.37 12.34
CA LEU A 202 -0.91 -5.27 11.48
C LEU A 202 -1.38 -5.17 10.03
N SER A 203 -2.70 -5.22 9.81
CA SER A 203 -3.34 -5.05 8.51
C SER A 203 -3.84 -3.61 8.43
N HIS A 204 -3.15 -2.78 7.65
CA HIS A 204 -3.51 -1.38 7.48
C HIS A 204 -4.47 -1.19 6.29
N ASP A 205 -4.46 -2.12 5.33
CA ASP A 205 -5.10 -1.98 4.03
C ASP A 205 -6.60 -1.62 4.14
N LEU A 206 -7.38 -2.42 4.86
CA LEU A 206 -8.81 -2.16 5.02
C LEU A 206 -9.08 -0.84 5.74
N PHE A 207 -8.33 -0.56 6.80
CA PHE A 207 -8.49 0.67 7.60
C PHE A 207 -8.21 1.92 6.76
N GLU A 208 -7.10 1.89 6.01
CA GLU A 208 -6.71 2.98 5.13
C GLU A 208 -7.70 3.16 3.98
N GLY A 209 -8.26 2.06 3.46
CA GLY A 209 -9.27 2.12 2.42
C GLY A 209 -10.56 2.80 2.88
N ILE A 210 -11.01 2.54 4.11
CA ILE A 210 -12.24 3.15 4.63
C ILE A 210 -12.03 4.65 4.88
N HIS A 211 -10.98 5.04 5.62
CA HIS A 211 -10.74 6.45 5.90
C HIS A 211 -10.33 7.25 4.67
N GLY A 212 -9.56 6.63 3.78
CA GLY A 212 -9.14 7.22 2.51
C GLY A 212 -10.22 7.22 1.43
N ARG A 213 -11.37 6.58 1.67
CA ARG A 213 -12.41 6.35 0.66
C ARG A 213 -11.81 5.72 -0.60
N ALA A 214 -11.56 4.42 -0.55
CA ALA A 214 -10.97 3.70 -1.66
C ALA A 214 -11.95 3.55 -2.83
N GLY A 215 -11.46 3.72 -4.06
CA GLY A 215 -12.22 3.46 -5.28
C GLY A 215 -11.73 2.21 -6.00
N LEU A 216 -12.63 1.43 -6.60
CA LEU A 216 -12.25 0.27 -7.40
C LEU A 216 -12.03 0.63 -8.88
N CYS A 217 -10.85 0.28 -9.42
CA CYS A 217 -10.47 0.46 -10.83
C CYS A 217 -10.44 -0.91 -11.53
N THR A 218 -11.59 -1.37 -12.03
CA THR A 218 -11.77 -2.72 -12.59
C THR A 218 -11.09 -2.93 -13.94
N ASP A 219 -10.76 -1.85 -14.63
CA ASP A 219 -10.21 -1.83 -15.99
C ASP A 219 -8.68 -1.95 -16.03
N VAL A 220 -8.02 -1.88 -14.86
CA VAL A 220 -6.60 -2.14 -14.64
C VAL A 220 -6.46 -3.39 -13.76
N THR A 221 -5.64 -4.35 -14.21
CA THR A 221 -5.40 -5.60 -13.49
C THR A 221 -3.94 -5.69 -13.06
N LEU A 222 -3.72 -5.94 -11.77
CA LEU A 222 -2.45 -6.37 -11.22
C LEU A 222 -2.46 -7.89 -11.07
N PHE A 223 -1.31 -8.52 -11.27
CA PHE A 223 -1.18 -9.96 -11.11
C PHE A 223 -0.31 -10.33 -9.93
N GLU A 224 -0.70 -11.35 -9.17
CA GLU A 224 0.00 -11.84 -8.00
C GLU A 224 0.30 -13.34 -8.07
N ASP A 225 1.31 -13.77 -7.34
CA ASP A 225 1.56 -15.18 -7.07
C ASP A 225 0.60 -15.73 -5.99
N TYR A 226 0.18 -16.99 -6.16
CA TYR A 226 -0.59 -17.71 -5.15
C TYR A 226 0.32 -18.59 -4.28
N PRO A 227 0.03 -18.76 -2.97
CA PRO A 227 0.82 -19.63 -2.10
C PRO A 227 1.00 -21.04 -2.67
N SER A 228 2.25 -21.50 -2.76
CA SER A 228 2.59 -22.77 -3.42
C SER A 228 2.10 -24.03 -2.70
N HIS A 229 1.87 -23.93 -1.39
CA HIS A 229 1.43 -25.04 -0.54
C HIS A 229 0.58 -24.57 0.66
N TYR A 230 -0.16 -25.50 1.27
CA TYR A 230 -1.09 -25.23 2.37
C TYR A 230 -0.47 -24.49 3.56
N LEU A 231 0.76 -24.81 3.97
CA LEU A 231 1.37 -24.16 5.14
C LEU A 231 1.57 -22.65 4.93
N ALA A 232 2.07 -22.25 3.76
CA ALA A 232 2.19 -20.84 3.37
C ALA A 232 0.82 -20.14 3.30
N TYR A 233 -0.19 -20.84 2.77
CA TYR A 233 -1.57 -20.33 2.76
C TYR A 233 -2.10 -20.11 4.18
N ALA A 234 -1.98 -21.10 5.06
CA ALA A 234 -2.45 -21.03 6.45
C ALA A 234 -1.74 -19.92 7.24
N LEU A 235 -0.43 -19.75 7.06
CA LEU A 235 0.33 -18.65 7.68
C LEU A 235 -0.10 -17.27 7.15
N ARG A 236 -0.44 -17.14 5.86
CA ARG A 236 -1.00 -15.91 5.28
C ARG A 236 -2.37 -15.61 5.88
N GLN A 237 -3.27 -16.61 5.93
CA GLN A 237 -4.61 -16.45 6.51
C GLN A 237 -4.55 -16.11 8.00
N HIS A 238 -3.71 -16.77 8.78
CA HIS A 238 -3.53 -16.44 10.20
C HIS A 238 -3.12 -14.98 10.41
N ARG A 239 -2.22 -14.45 9.56
CA ARG A 239 -1.81 -13.04 9.61
C ARG A 239 -2.95 -12.09 9.29
N TRP A 240 -3.74 -12.39 8.25
CA TRP A 240 -4.89 -11.59 7.84
C TRP A 240 -5.97 -11.57 8.91
N ILE A 241 -6.37 -12.74 9.39
CA ILE A 241 -7.35 -12.88 10.48
C ILE A 241 -6.90 -12.08 11.71
N ARG A 242 -5.65 -12.26 12.17
CA ARG A 242 -5.12 -11.48 13.30
C ARG A 242 -5.21 -9.96 13.05
N GLY A 243 -4.92 -9.52 11.83
CA GLY A 243 -5.05 -8.11 11.44
C GLY A 243 -6.49 -7.62 11.55
N ASP A 244 -7.46 -8.39 11.07
CA ASP A 244 -8.88 -8.05 11.14
C ASP A 244 -9.37 -7.96 12.60
N TRP A 245 -8.91 -8.86 13.48
CA TRP A 245 -9.21 -8.79 14.91
C TRP A 245 -8.69 -7.51 15.58
N GLN A 246 -7.63 -6.90 15.06
CA GLN A 246 -7.11 -5.63 15.60
C GLN A 246 -7.99 -4.42 15.22
N LEU A 247 -8.87 -4.54 14.22
CA LEU A 247 -9.78 -3.49 13.80
C LEU A 247 -11.05 -3.42 14.64
N LEU A 248 -11.33 -4.41 15.49
CA LEU A 248 -12.52 -4.44 16.35
C LEU A 248 -12.77 -3.16 17.18
N PRO A 249 -11.76 -2.45 17.73
CA PRO A 249 -12.00 -1.20 18.46
C PRO A 249 -12.69 -0.13 17.61
N TRP A 250 -12.52 -0.15 16.29
CA TRP A 250 -13.15 0.78 15.35
C TRP A 250 -14.60 0.45 15.01
N LEU A 251 -15.17 -0.61 15.60
CA LEU A 251 -16.61 -0.88 15.57
C LEU A 251 -17.37 -0.19 16.73
N LEU A 252 -16.65 0.41 17.68
CA LEU A 252 -17.24 1.06 18.86
C LEU A 252 -17.54 2.54 18.60
N PRO A 253 -18.46 3.18 19.35
CA PRO A 253 -18.76 4.62 19.20
C PRO A 253 -17.60 5.56 19.54
N LYS A 254 -16.56 5.05 20.23
CA LYS A 254 -15.33 5.79 20.55
C LYS A 254 -14.12 4.94 20.21
N VAL A 255 -13.22 5.48 19.39
CA VAL A 255 -12.08 4.77 18.80
C VAL A 255 -10.76 5.36 19.29
N PRO A 256 -9.68 4.56 19.35
CA PRO A 256 -8.38 5.06 19.77
C PRO A 256 -7.76 5.97 18.69
N SER A 257 -7.18 7.09 19.12
CA SER A 257 -6.48 8.09 18.30
C SER A 257 -4.95 7.89 18.39
N ALA A 258 -4.19 8.54 17.51
CA ALA A 258 -2.72 8.46 17.46
C ALA A 258 -2.03 8.82 18.79
N ASP A 259 -2.62 9.72 19.58
CA ASP A 259 -2.15 10.15 20.89
C ASP A 259 -2.58 9.21 22.04
N GLY A 260 -3.28 8.11 21.72
CA GLY A 260 -3.80 7.15 22.69
C GLY A 260 -5.11 7.58 23.36
N THR A 261 -5.65 8.75 23.04
CA THR A 261 -6.96 9.19 23.53
C THR A 261 -8.10 8.48 22.77
N LYS A 262 -9.33 8.61 23.27
CA LYS A 262 -10.52 8.09 22.59
C LYS A 262 -11.32 9.23 21.97
N ILE A 263 -11.47 9.20 20.66
CA ILE A 263 -12.27 10.16 19.89
C ILE A 263 -13.60 9.51 19.47
N PRO A 264 -14.65 10.29 19.18
CA PRO A 264 -15.87 9.77 18.55
C PRO A 264 -15.53 9.03 17.25
N ASN A 265 -16.23 7.93 17.00
CA ASN A 265 -16.10 7.22 15.73
C ASN A 265 -16.82 8.00 14.63
N ASP A 266 -16.12 8.30 13.55
CA ASP A 266 -16.61 9.05 12.38
C ASP A 266 -16.53 8.25 11.08
N LEU A 267 -16.31 6.93 11.20
CA LEU A 267 -16.51 5.96 10.13
C LEU A 267 -17.96 6.02 9.62
#